data_AF-A0A7X8WMR4-F1
#
_entry.id   AF-A0A7X8WMR4-F1
#
_cell.length_a   1.000
_cell.length_b   1.000
_cell.length_c   1.000
_cell.angle_alpha   90.00
_cell.angle_beta   90.00
_cell.angle_gamma   90.00
#
_symmetry.space_group_name_H-M   'P 1'
#
loop_
_entity.id
_entity.type
_entity.pdbx_description
1 polymer ?
#
loop_
_entity_poly.entity_id
_entity_poly.type
_entity_poly.pdbx_seq_one_letter_code
_entity_poly.pdbx_strand_id
1 'polypeptide(L)'
;TFTNKKEEEVSSIYNKSWLWLSPTWEMPRSIYWAEDGWTNGIKIDRPNYEAFLYGSQFLKQITVPISSSILKEMFAPTMNVEAKKYMKPTSFEQIYGAPIVLPLVSGDSKQLYEKYQRILRNESGKSETELHLELLTGINKAVPETSDDYRIVILYYSGDLSRGDIHIRMIIEDIVPSVAKKLEKIIKDLKRKHIDDFYNAFGSKKEIERNYRIRSLPSMLANAYGPGYVWSTLQTVFHRQPIYINRLYQSTAIKLNELANKEDHWGMVDELIFHYSFVFFYQEYYREVLKIEKGVKSMSDWFQLLDKYQMGEITINDLHTVEELGFVTGLLLKQFSNSYYRKTEKEFVKHRVMKFGSKLTPEMVWKDGVMRCEELAAQWDMNLSGNFYCVLPLVLLALLDADKQNILEKEKDKFMTAFWSGHLMYRKLKED
;
A
#
# COMPACT_ATOMS: atom_id res chain seq x y z
N THR A 1 -1.87 -1.17 -44.65
CA THR A 1 -2.57 0.02 -45.16
C THR A 1 -3.54 0.51 -44.10
N PHE A 2 -3.46 1.78 -43.67
CA PHE A 2 -4.39 2.33 -42.66
C PHE A 2 -5.77 2.63 -43.23
N THR A 3 -5.85 2.98 -44.53
CA THR A 3 -7.11 3.18 -45.26
C THR A 3 -7.05 2.54 -46.64
N ASN A 4 -8.09 1.78 -47.02
CA ASN A 4 -8.16 1.14 -48.35
C ASN A 4 -8.53 2.12 -49.48
N LYS A 5 -8.48 3.43 -49.23
CA LYS A 5 -8.79 4.47 -50.22
C LYS A 5 -7.61 4.66 -51.17
N LYS A 6 -7.87 4.93 -52.45
CA LYS A 6 -6.83 5.39 -53.39
C LYS A 6 -6.48 6.84 -53.03
N GLU A 7 -5.19 7.14 -52.96
CA GLU A 7 -4.67 8.43 -52.51
C GLU A 7 -3.51 8.81 -53.44
N GLU A 8 -3.43 10.09 -53.80
CA GLU A 8 -2.40 10.61 -54.72
C GLU A 8 -1.03 10.71 -54.03
N GLU A 9 -1.02 11.03 -52.74
CA GLU A 9 0.18 11.08 -51.90
C GLU A 9 0.08 10.08 -50.75
N VAL A 10 1.13 9.27 -50.58
CA VAL A 10 1.23 8.29 -49.49
C VAL A 10 2.55 8.45 -48.77
N SER A 11 2.51 8.37 -47.44
CA SER A 11 3.72 8.37 -46.61
C SER A 11 4.10 6.95 -46.22
N SER A 12 5.39 6.64 -46.27
CA SER A 12 5.94 5.40 -45.72
C SER A 12 6.22 5.56 -44.23
N ILE A 13 5.93 4.51 -43.44
CA ILE A 13 6.17 4.46 -41.98
C ILE A 13 7.66 4.39 -41.60
N TYR A 14 8.57 4.35 -42.57
CA TYR A 14 10.01 4.43 -42.31
C TYR A 14 10.45 5.85 -41.85
N ASN A 15 9.71 6.42 -40.90
CA ASN A 15 9.95 7.70 -40.30
C ASN A 15 10.47 7.49 -38.87
N LYS A 16 11.65 8.06 -38.62
CA LYS A 16 12.33 8.17 -37.31
C LYS A 16 11.49 8.89 -36.23
N SER A 17 10.29 9.34 -36.54
CA SER A 17 9.42 10.14 -35.66
C SER A 17 8.69 9.31 -34.59
N TRP A 18 8.45 8.01 -34.80
CA TRP A 18 8.03 7.08 -33.72
C TRP A 18 8.13 5.59 -34.12
N LEU A 19 8.68 4.74 -33.24
CA LEU A 19 8.93 3.31 -33.44
C LEU A 19 7.86 2.33 -32.90
N TRP A 20 6.58 2.73 -32.71
CA TRP A 20 5.53 1.80 -32.21
C TRP A 20 5.10 0.76 -33.25
N LEU A 21 5.38 1.02 -34.52
CA LEU A 21 5.19 0.07 -35.60
C LEU A 21 6.57 -0.50 -35.95
N SER A 22 6.90 -1.63 -35.33
CA SER A 22 8.15 -2.32 -35.63
C SER A 22 8.22 -2.62 -37.14
N PRO A 23 9.37 -2.39 -37.80
CA PRO A 23 9.57 -2.79 -39.18
C PRO A 23 9.47 -4.32 -39.40
N THR A 24 9.34 -5.11 -38.33
CA THR A 24 9.26 -6.58 -38.38
C THR A 24 7.84 -7.14 -38.48
N TRP A 25 6.79 -6.30 -38.55
CA TRP A 25 5.42 -6.80 -38.74
C TRP A 25 5.13 -7.02 -40.23
N GLU A 26 4.88 -8.27 -40.61
CA GLU A 26 4.42 -8.64 -41.94
C GLU A 26 2.91 -8.89 -41.93
N MET A 27 2.17 -8.18 -42.78
CA MET A 27 0.73 -8.41 -42.93
C MET A 27 0.51 -9.74 -43.68
N PRO A 28 -0.48 -10.58 -43.29
CA PRO A 28 -0.81 -11.76 -44.07
C PRO A 28 -1.17 -11.40 -45.52
N ARG A 29 -0.49 -12.06 -46.47
CA ARG A 29 -0.67 -11.87 -47.92
C ARG A 29 -1.94 -12.59 -48.37
N SER A 30 -2.80 -11.87 -49.10
CA SER A 30 -3.91 -12.49 -49.81
C SER A 30 -3.38 -13.43 -50.89
N ILE A 31 -3.90 -14.66 -50.92
CA ILE A 31 -3.56 -15.67 -51.96
C ILE A 31 -3.94 -15.21 -53.38
N TYR A 32 -4.76 -14.16 -53.50
CA TYR A 32 -5.22 -13.62 -54.78
C TYR A 32 -4.31 -12.53 -55.35
N TRP A 33 -3.21 -12.16 -54.67
CA TRP A 33 -2.27 -11.15 -55.16
C TRP A 33 -1.03 -11.78 -55.78
N ALA A 34 -0.67 -11.33 -56.98
CA ALA A 34 0.60 -11.64 -57.64
C ALA A 34 1.79 -11.14 -56.81
N GLU A 35 2.97 -11.75 -57.00
CA GLU A 35 4.19 -11.44 -56.21
C GLU A 35 4.67 -9.99 -56.37
N ASP A 36 4.43 -9.40 -57.53
CA ASP A 36 4.78 -8.04 -57.92
C ASP A 36 3.62 -7.04 -57.76
N GLY A 37 2.42 -7.52 -57.44
CA GLY A 37 1.23 -6.71 -57.24
C GLY A 37 1.16 -5.99 -55.90
N TRP A 38 2.17 -6.15 -55.05
CA TRP A 38 2.23 -5.60 -53.70
C TRP A 38 3.65 -5.12 -53.36
N THR A 39 3.75 -3.98 -52.68
CA THR A 39 5.02 -3.48 -52.12
C THR A 39 4.99 -3.64 -50.61
N ASN A 40 6.02 -4.28 -50.03
CA ASN A 40 6.17 -4.40 -48.58
C ASN A 40 6.33 -3.01 -47.96
N GLY A 41 5.27 -2.55 -47.31
CA GLY A 41 5.24 -1.24 -46.68
C GLY A 41 3.86 -0.94 -46.12
N ILE A 42 3.81 0.02 -45.21
CA ILE A 42 2.56 0.44 -44.64
C ILE A 42 2.18 1.76 -45.30
N LYS A 43 1.15 1.72 -46.16
CA LYS A 43 0.52 2.92 -46.72
C LYS A 43 -0.24 3.68 -45.63
N ILE A 44 0.13 4.94 -45.44
CA ILE A 44 -0.62 5.94 -44.66
C ILE A 44 -0.94 7.15 -45.56
N ASP A 45 -2.20 7.56 -45.59
CA ASP A 45 -2.62 8.83 -46.20
C ASP A 45 -2.27 10.04 -45.34
N ARG A 46 -2.14 11.22 -45.94
CA ARG A 46 -1.72 12.43 -45.24
C ARG A 46 -2.54 12.72 -43.96
N PRO A 47 -3.89 12.69 -43.95
CA PRO A 47 -4.68 12.91 -42.74
C PRO A 47 -4.32 11.94 -41.60
N ASN A 48 -4.20 10.65 -41.88
CA ASN A 48 -3.83 9.66 -40.87
C ASN A 48 -2.38 9.82 -40.40
N TYR A 49 -1.47 10.22 -41.28
CA TYR A 49 -0.09 10.51 -40.92
C TYR A 49 0.00 11.73 -39.99
N GLU A 50 -0.73 12.81 -40.30
CA GLU A 50 -0.82 13.98 -39.44
C GLU A 50 -1.44 13.63 -38.08
N ALA A 51 -2.56 12.90 -38.07
CA ALA A 51 -3.21 12.45 -36.84
C ALA A 51 -2.28 11.57 -35.98
N PHE A 52 -1.55 10.65 -36.62
CA PHE A 52 -0.54 9.83 -35.95
C PHE A 52 0.58 10.70 -35.37
N LEU A 53 1.17 11.60 -36.18
CA LEU A 53 2.24 12.48 -35.73
C LEU A 53 1.80 13.34 -34.54
N TYR A 54 0.63 13.98 -34.60
CA TYR A 54 0.12 14.79 -33.50
C TYR A 54 -0.22 13.97 -32.26
N GLY A 55 -0.96 12.86 -32.40
CA GLY A 55 -1.33 12.01 -31.28
C GLY A 55 -0.12 11.43 -30.57
N SER A 56 0.91 11.09 -31.35
CA SER A 56 2.18 10.64 -30.84
C SER A 56 2.88 11.77 -30.05
N GLN A 57 3.18 12.92 -30.67
CA GLN A 57 3.82 14.05 -29.98
C GLN A 57 3.07 14.46 -28.71
N PHE A 58 1.74 14.43 -28.75
CA PHE A 58 0.89 14.65 -27.60
C PHE A 58 1.15 13.61 -26.49
N LEU A 59 1.11 12.31 -26.79
CA LEU A 59 1.40 11.24 -25.83
C LEU A 59 2.78 11.42 -25.19
N LYS A 60 3.79 11.80 -25.97
CA LYS A 60 5.15 12.07 -25.46
C LYS A 60 5.17 13.20 -24.43
N GLN A 61 4.34 14.23 -24.61
CA GLN A 61 4.30 15.37 -23.69
C GLN A 61 3.53 15.11 -22.39
N ILE A 62 2.49 14.27 -22.44
CA ILE A 62 1.72 13.89 -21.23
C ILE A 62 2.40 12.77 -20.43
N THR A 63 3.34 12.05 -21.04
CA THR A 63 4.06 10.97 -20.39
C THR A 63 5.08 11.51 -19.39
N VAL A 64 5.09 10.94 -18.18
CA VAL A 64 6.02 11.32 -17.11
C VAL A 64 6.66 10.07 -16.48
N PRO A 65 7.96 10.10 -16.17
CA PRO A 65 8.60 9.03 -15.40
C PRO A 65 8.06 8.97 -13.97
N ILE A 66 7.74 7.77 -13.49
CA ILE A 66 7.46 7.54 -12.07
C ILE A 66 8.76 7.72 -11.28
N SER A 67 8.71 8.40 -10.15
CA SER A 67 9.90 8.61 -9.32
C SER A 67 10.52 7.29 -8.85
N SER A 68 11.85 7.21 -8.85
CA SER A 68 12.58 6.01 -8.42
C SER A 68 12.26 5.60 -6.97
N SER A 69 11.93 6.56 -6.11
CA SER A 69 11.49 6.28 -4.73
C SER A 69 10.15 5.55 -4.67
N ILE A 70 9.17 5.96 -5.51
CA ILE A 70 7.89 5.24 -5.61
C ILE A 70 8.12 3.85 -6.24
N LEU A 71 8.97 3.74 -7.25
CA LEU A 71 9.31 2.45 -7.87
C LEU A 71 9.95 1.47 -6.87
N LYS A 72 10.85 1.95 -6.01
CA LYS A 72 11.39 1.14 -4.91
C LYS A 72 10.29 0.63 -4.00
N GLU A 73 9.35 1.50 -3.61
CA GLU A 73 8.27 1.07 -2.74
C GLU A 73 7.29 0.10 -3.41
N MET A 74 7.09 0.24 -4.73
CA MET A 74 6.25 -0.63 -5.53
C MET A 74 6.85 -2.02 -5.74
N PHE A 75 8.15 -2.11 -6.01
CA PHE A 75 8.77 -3.33 -6.56
C PHE A 75 9.80 -3.99 -5.64
N ALA A 76 10.25 -3.34 -4.57
CA ALA A 76 11.15 -3.99 -3.62
C ALA A 76 10.42 -5.13 -2.87
N PRO A 77 11.11 -6.24 -2.55
CA PRO A 77 10.55 -7.33 -1.75
C PRO A 77 10.00 -6.82 -0.42
N THR A 78 8.74 -7.12 -0.11
CA THR A 78 8.08 -6.60 1.10
C THR A 78 8.21 -7.50 2.31
N MET A 79 8.58 -8.78 2.12
CA MET A 79 8.66 -9.76 3.20
C MET A 79 10.08 -9.95 3.75
N ASN A 80 11.06 -9.20 3.23
CA ASN A 80 12.43 -9.18 3.75
C ASN A 80 12.82 -7.71 3.96
N VAL A 81 12.84 -7.29 5.22
CA VAL A 81 13.03 -5.88 5.58
C VAL A 81 14.44 -5.41 5.20
N GLU A 82 15.42 -6.28 5.33
CA GLU A 82 16.82 -6.00 5.04
C GLU A 82 17.10 -5.82 3.55
N ALA A 83 16.61 -6.75 2.74
CA ALA A 83 16.72 -6.67 1.29
C ALA A 83 16.12 -5.35 0.78
N LYS A 84 14.95 -4.97 1.29
CA LYS A 84 14.29 -3.71 0.94
C LYS A 84 15.09 -2.48 1.38
N LYS A 85 15.68 -2.50 2.57
CA LYS A 85 16.50 -1.40 3.10
C LYS A 85 17.70 -1.13 2.19
N TYR A 86 18.43 -2.17 1.80
CA TYR A 86 19.66 -2.06 0.99
C TYR A 86 19.44 -1.84 -0.50
N MET A 87 18.25 -2.14 -1.04
CA MET A 87 17.94 -1.82 -2.44
C MET A 87 17.97 -0.31 -2.70
N LYS A 88 18.68 0.10 -3.74
CA LYS A 88 18.73 1.52 -4.14
C LYS A 88 17.46 1.88 -4.91
N PRO A 89 16.96 3.12 -4.81
CA PRO A 89 15.83 3.57 -5.63
C PRO A 89 16.06 3.38 -7.13
N THR A 90 17.30 3.49 -7.58
CA THR A 90 17.72 3.33 -8.98
C THR A 90 17.90 1.88 -9.42
N SER A 91 17.63 0.90 -8.56
CA SER A 91 17.74 -0.54 -8.89
C SER A 91 16.60 -1.05 -9.78
N PHE A 92 15.58 -0.24 -10.01
CA PHE A 92 14.39 -0.62 -10.77
C PHE A 92 14.39 0.04 -12.14
N GLU A 93 13.90 -0.69 -13.14
CA GLU A 93 13.71 -0.14 -14.48
C GLU A 93 12.76 1.07 -14.43
N GLN A 94 13.09 2.09 -15.21
CA GLN A 94 12.26 3.29 -15.29
C GLN A 94 10.91 2.95 -15.92
N ILE A 95 9.84 3.19 -15.17
CA ILE A 95 8.47 3.10 -15.67
C ILE A 95 7.94 4.51 -15.93
N TYR A 96 7.25 4.65 -17.04
CA TYR A 96 6.57 5.86 -17.48
C TYR A 96 5.07 5.67 -17.33
N GLY A 97 4.38 6.75 -16.98
CA GLY A 97 2.93 6.80 -16.91
C GLY A 97 2.38 7.90 -17.81
N ALA A 98 1.32 7.59 -18.56
CA ALA A 98 0.63 8.52 -19.44
C ALA A 98 -0.86 8.56 -19.06
N PRO A 99 -1.35 9.65 -18.45
CA PRO A 99 -2.76 9.83 -18.14
C PRO A 99 -3.52 10.42 -19.33
N ILE A 100 -4.58 9.74 -19.74
CA ILE A 100 -5.43 10.11 -20.86
C ILE A 100 -6.83 10.36 -20.31
N VAL A 101 -7.42 11.52 -20.60
CA VAL A 101 -8.79 11.86 -20.25
C VAL A 101 -9.65 11.74 -21.50
N LEU A 102 -10.69 10.91 -21.45
CA LEU A 102 -11.57 10.63 -22.58
C LEU A 102 -13.02 10.99 -22.23
N PRO A 103 -13.74 11.75 -23.07
CA PRO A 103 -15.17 11.97 -22.89
C PRO A 103 -15.95 10.69 -23.24
N LEU A 104 -16.98 10.36 -22.46
CA LEU A 104 -17.86 9.21 -22.73
C LEU A 104 -18.89 9.50 -23.81
N VAL A 105 -19.33 10.74 -23.86
CA VAL A 105 -20.29 11.25 -24.85
C VAL A 105 -19.52 12.05 -25.89
N SER A 106 -20.03 12.16 -27.11
CA SER A 106 -19.47 13.08 -28.12
C SER A 106 -19.41 14.50 -27.53
N GLY A 107 -18.21 14.90 -27.12
CA GLY A 107 -17.98 16.14 -26.38
C GLY A 107 -17.43 17.25 -27.26
N ASP A 108 -17.45 18.46 -26.71
CA ASP A 108 -16.77 19.62 -27.30
C ASP A 108 -15.25 19.41 -27.29
N SER A 109 -14.68 19.20 -28.48
CA SER A 109 -13.23 19.00 -28.67
C SER A 109 -12.41 20.17 -28.12
N LYS A 110 -13.00 21.37 -28.03
CA LYS A 110 -12.37 22.55 -27.43
C LYS A 110 -12.18 22.40 -25.92
N GLN A 111 -13.19 21.90 -25.21
CA GLN A 111 -13.08 21.64 -23.76
C GLN A 111 -12.02 20.57 -23.45
N LEU A 112 -11.96 19.52 -24.28
CA LEU A 112 -10.93 18.49 -24.15
C LEU A 112 -9.52 19.06 -24.37
N TYR A 113 -9.36 19.90 -25.39
CA TYR A 113 -8.10 20.58 -25.69
C TYR A 113 -7.66 21.52 -24.55
N GLU A 114 -8.57 22.32 -23.99
CA GLU A 114 -8.29 23.20 -22.86
C GLU A 114 -7.82 22.42 -21.62
N LYS A 115 -8.47 21.28 -21.33
CA LYS A 115 -8.05 20.38 -20.23
C LYS A 115 -6.63 19.86 -20.45
N TYR A 116 -6.30 19.42 -21.66
CA TYR A 116 -4.96 18.95 -21.96
C TYR A 116 -3.91 20.06 -21.95
N GLN A 117 -4.25 21.28 -22.39
CA GLN A 117 -3.35 22.43 -22.22
C GLN A 117 -2.99 22.64 -20.75
N ARG A 118 -3.94 22.53 -19.82
CA ARG A 118 -3.67 22.62 -18.37
C ARG A 118 -2.77 21.49 -17.87
N ILE A 119 -3.00 20.25 -18.29
CA ILE A 119 -2.15 19.09 -17.96
C ILE A 119 -0.71 19.29 -18.48
N LEU A 120 -0.57 19.87 -19.67
CA LEU A 120 0.72 20.09 -20.33
C LEU A 120 1.52 21.21 -19.68
N ARG A 121 0.87 22.34 -19.34
CA ARG A 121 1.55 23.51 -18.78
C ARG A 121 2.09 23.30 -17.37
N ASN A 122 1.76 22.18 -16.71
CA ASN A 122 2.07 21.96 -15.30
C ASN A 122 1.71 23.21 -14.47
N GLU A 123 0.58 23.85 -14.78
CA GLU A 123 -0.02 24.89 -13.92
C GLU A 123 -0.60 24.23 -12.65
N SER A 124 0.15 23.29 -12.06
CA SER A 124 -0.09 22.65 -10.78
C SER A 124 0.18 23.67 -9.69
N GLY A 125 -0.77 24.59 -9.56
CA GLY A 125 -0.79 25.66 -8.58
C GLY A 125 -2.03 25.54 -7.71
N LYS A 126 -1.94 24.72 -6.65
CA LYS A 126 -2.72 24.87 -5.41
C LYS A 126 -4.26 24.81 -5.50
N SER A 127 -4.89 24.32 -6.57
CA SER A 127 -6.34 24.15 -6.57
C SER A 127 -6.74 22.86 -5.83
N GLU A 128 -7.60 22.96 -4.80
CA GLU A 128 -8.16 21.78 -4.11
C GLU A 128 -9.05 20.92 -5.02
N THR A 129 -9.47 21.43 -6.18
CA THR A 129 -10.38 20.72 -7.09
C THR A 129 -9.67 19.83 -8.11
N GLU A 130 -8.34 19.95 -8.25
CA GLU A 130 -7.53 19.15 -9.17
C GLU A 130 -7.24 17.75 -8.60
N LEU A 131 -7.20 16.76 -9.50
CA LEU A 131 -6.82 15.39 -9.16
C LEU A 131 -5.31 15.24 -9.24
N HIS A 132 -4.64 15.08 -8.11
CA HIS A 132 -3.19 14.88 -8.07
C HIS A 132 -2.85 13.41 -8.35
N LEU A 133 -2.41 13.13 -9.58
CA LEU A 133 -2.07 11.77 -10.01
C LEU A 133 -0.86 11.21 -9.26
N GLU A 134 0.02 12.05 -8.70
CA GLU A 134 1.18 11.53 -7.96
C GLU A 134 0.72 10.70 -6.76
N LEU A 135 -0.32 11.15 -6.07
CA LEU A 135 -0.90 10.45 -4.92
C LEU A 135 -1.61 9.16 -5.32
N LEU A 136 -2.30 9.15 -6.45
CA LEU A 136 -3.16 8.04 -6.86
C LEU A 136 -2.45 6.99 -7.73
N THR A 137 -1.50 7.41 -8.54
CA THR A 137 -0.96 6.65 -9.67
C THR A 137 0.57 6.66 -9.71
N GLY A 138 1.22 7.52 -8.91
CA GLY A 138 2.66 7.74 -8.90
C GLY A 138 3.18 8.65 -10.01
N ILE A 139 2.28 9.18 -10.85
CA ILE A 139 2.62 10.05 -11.99
C ILE A 139 2.58 11.51 -11.55
N ASN A 140 3.67 12.25 -11.68
CA ASN A 140 3.73 13.66 -11.28
C ASN A 140 3.02 14.59 -12.29
N LYS A 141 1.69 14.50 -12.34
CA LYS A 141 0.76 15.33 -13.12
C LYS A 141 -0.50 15.59 -12.31
N ALA A 142 -1.21 16.66 -12.65
CA ALA A 142 -2.55 16.92 -12.16
C ALA A 142 -3.54 16.85 -13.32
N VAL A 143 -4.71 16.25 -13.07
CA VAL A 143 -5.84 16.31 -14.01
C VAL A 143 -6.79 17.40 -13.53
N PRO A 144 -7.14 18.37 -14.40
CA PRO A 144 -8.12 19.41 -14.07
C PRO A 144 -9.45 18.82 -13.62
N GLU A 145 -10.22 19.60 -12.86
CA GLU A 145 -11.55 19.20 -12.42
C GLU A 145 -12.39 18.66 -13.59
N THR A 146 -12.88 17.44 -13.40
CA THR A 146 -13.50 16.65 -14.45
C THR A 146 -14.69 15.90 -13.86
N SER A 147 -15.84 15.99 -14.53
CA SER A 147 -17.07 15.28 -14.16
C SER A 147 -16.98 13.79 -14.52
N ASP A 148 -17.94 13.02 -14.02
CA ASP A 148 -18.07 11.60 -14.35
C ASP A 148 -18.56 11.35 -15.80
N ASP A 149 -18.72 12.39 -16.63
CA ASP A 149 -18.93 12.26 -18.07
C ASP A 149 -17.63 11.94 -18.83
N TYR A 150 -16.51 11.90 -18.11
CA TYR A 150 -15.21 11.52 -18.62
C TYR A 150 -14.70 10.27 -17.92
N ARG A 151 -13.72 9.62 -18.55
CA ARG A 151 -12.91 8.56 -17.96
C ARG A 151 -11.45 8.90 -18.04
N ILE A 152 -10.72 8.53 -17.00
CA ILE A 152 -9.28 8.59 -16.99
C ILE A 152 -8.78 7.18 -17.34
N VAL A 153 -7.85 7.12 -18.29
CA VAL A 153 -7.10 5.93 -18.67
C VAL A 153 -5.64 6.20 -18.32
N ILE A 154 -4.98 5.23 -17.71
CA ILE A 154 -3.56 5.34 -17.38
C ILE A 154 -2.81 4.21 -18.05
N LEU A 155 -1.91 4.58 -18.96
CA LEU A 155 -0.96 3.67 -19.56
C LEU A 155 0.35 3.70 -18.76
N TYR A 156 0.81 2.54 -18.32
CA TYR A 156 2.12 2.33 -17.74
C TYR A 156 2.98 1.49 -18.68
N TYR A 157 4.18 1.96 -18.99
CA TYR A 157 5.12 1.23 -19.83
C TYR A 157 6.57 1.47 -19.40
N SER A 158 7.48 0.60 -19.83
CA SER A 158 8.93 0.77 -19.67
C SER A 158 9.65 0.55 -21.00
N GLY A 159 10.98 0.74 -21.01
CA GLY A 159 11.82 0.67 -22.21
C GLY A 159 12.18 2.03 -22.79
N ASP A 160 12.85 2.02 -23.95
CA ASP A 160 13.33 3.19 -24.67
C ASP A 160 12.50 3.48 -25.93
N LEU A 161 11.63 4.50 -25.83
CA LEU A 161 10.84 5.04 -26.94
C LEU A 161 11.68 5.34 -28.19
N SER A 162 12.92 5.80 -28.02
CA SER A 162 13.80 6.18 -29.13
C SER A 162 14.34 4.99 -29.92
N ARG A 163 14.17 3.78 -29.38
CA ARG A 163 14.58 2.49 -29.99
C ARG A 163 13.40 1.59 -30.35
N GLY A 164 12.17 2.03 -30.09
CA GLY A 164 10.98 1.19 -30.31
C GLY A 164 10.84 0.07 -29.29
N ASP A 165 11.62 0.15 -28.22
CA ASP A 165 11.65 -0.84 -27.16
C ASP A 165 10.63 -0.44 -26.10
N ILE A 166 9.43 -1.02 -26.17
CA ILE A 166 8.30 -0.59 -25.36
C ILE A 166 7.59 -1.80 -24.79
N HIS A 167 7.64 -1.87 -23.47
CA HIS A 167 7.01 -2.92 -22.70
C HIS A 167 5.82 -2.33 -21.94
N ILE A 168 4.61 -2.61 -22.42
CA ILE A 168 3.40 -2.26 -21.68
C ILE A 168 3.42 -3.02 -20.37
N ARG A 169 3.39 -2.28 -19.25
CA ARG A 169 3.35 -2.84 -17.90
C ARG A 169 1.92 -2.98 -17.40
N MET A 170 1.07 -1.99 -17.68
CA MET A 170 -0.34 -1.99 -17.29
C MET A 170 -1.13 -0.94 -18.06
N ILE A 171 -2.40 -1.21 -18.33
CA ILE A 171 -3.38 -0.21 -18.77
C ILE A 171 -4.54 -0.26 -17.78
N ILE A 172 -4.79 0.84 -17.08
CA ILE A 172 -5.95 0.97 -16.19
C ILE A 172 -6.95 1.89 -16.87
N GLU A 173 -8.02 1.29 -17.36
CA GLU A 173 -9.10 1.99 -18.07
C GLU A 173 -10.27 2.31 -17.12
N ASP A 174 -11.24 3.08 -17.59
CA ASP A 174 -12.51 3.34 -16.90
C ASP A 174 -12.38 3.89 -15.45
N ILE A 175 -11.35 4.71 -15.20
CA ILE A 175 -11.22 5.37 -13.89
C ILE A 175 -12.24 6.52 -13.84
N VAL A 176 -13.18 6.41 -12.91
CA VAL A 176 -14.22 7.42 -12.66
C VAL A 176 -13.63 8.59 -11.85
N PRO A 177 -13.67 9.84 -12.34
CA PRO A 177 -13.11 11.00 -11.65
C PRO A 177 -13.60 11.20 -10.21
N SER A 178 -14.89 11.02 -9.93
CA SER A 178 -15.44 11.12 -8.57
C SER A 178 -14.87 10.08 -7.61
N VAL A 179 -14.58 8.86 -8.10
CA VAL A 179 -13.94 7.79 -7.32
C VAL A 179 -12.48 8.15 -7.03
N ALA A 180 -11.75 8.61 -8.05
CA ALA A 180 -10.38 9.09 -7.89
C ALA A 180 -10.28 10.23 -6.85
N LYS A 181 -11.22 11.18 -6.88
CA LYS A 181 -11.28 12.31 -5.93
C LYS A 181 -11.53 11.84 -4.49
N LYS A 182 -12.40 10.84 -4.30
CA LYS A 182 -12.62 10.21 -2.98
C LYS A 182 -11.37 9.50 -2.47
N LEU A 183 -10.72 8.70 -3.32
CA LEU A 183 -9.47 8.01 -2.95
C LEU A 183 -8.37 9.00 -2.57
N GLU A 184 -8.25 10.09 -3.31
CA GLU A 184 -7.28 11.13 -3.04
C GLU A 184 -7.55 11.81 -1.69
N LYS A 185 -8.83 12.11 -1.41
CA LYS A 185 -9.26 12.67 -0.14
C LYS A 185 -8.88 11.76 1.03
N ILE A 186 -9.10 10.45 0.93
CA ILE A 186 -8.72 9.48 1.97
C ILE A 186 -7.22 9.54 2.27
N ILE A 187 -6.38 9.55 1.22
CA ILE A 187 -4.92 9.60 1.37
C ILE A 187 -4.47 10.95 1.96
N LYS A 188 -5.10 12.06 1.55
CA LYS A 188 -4.85 13.40 2.10
C LYS A 188 -5.25 13.49 3.57
N ASP A 189 -6.42 12.95 3.95
CA ASP A 189 -6.93 12.93 5.31
C ASP A 189 -6.04 12.08 6.23
N LEU A 190 -5.60 10.90 5.78
CA LEU A 190 -4.62 10.07 6.48
C LEU A 190 -3.37 10.89 6.87
N LYS A 191 -2.77 11.57 5.90
CA LYS A 191 -1.53 12.34 6.09
C LYS A 191 -1.71 13.60 6.94
N ARG A 192 -2.88 14.24 6.87
CA ARG A 192 -3.13 15.53 7.55
C ARG A 192 -3.67 15.35 8.96
N LYS A 193 -4.46 14.32 9.22
CA LYS A 193 -5.25 14.19 10.45
C LYS A 193 -4.83 13.02 11.34
N HIS A 194 -4.51 11.86 10.76
CA HIS A 194 -4.39 10.63 11.55
C HIS A 194 -2.97 10.13 11.75
N ILE A 195 -2.05 10.49 10.85
CA ILE A 195 -0.68 10.00 10.93
C ILE A 195 0.01 10.42 12.23
N ASP A 196 -0.28 11.63 12.72
CA ASP A 196 0.29 12.14 13.98
C ASP A 196 -0.21 11.33 15.18
N ASP A 197 -1.47 10.91 15.19
CA ASP A 197 -2.01 10.02 16.22
C ASP A 197 -1.27 8.69 16.26
N PHE A 198 -0.91 8.14 15.09
CA PHE A 198 -0.16 6.88 15.01
C PHE A 198 1.27 7.04 15.53
N TYR A 199 1.98 8.11 15.14
CA TYR A 199 3.31 8.39 15.69
C TYR A 199 3.25 8.60 17.21
N ASN A 200 2.25 9.33 17.69
CA ASN A 200 2.04 9.60 19.10
C ASN A 200 1.70 8.34 19.89
N ALA A 201 0.97 7.37 19.32
CA ALA A 201 0.67 6.08 19.95
C ALA A 201 1.96 5.31 20.31
N PHE A 202 2.91 5.27 19.39
CA PHE A 202 4.16 4.51 19.54
C PHE A 202 5.34 5.34 20.09
N GLY A 203 5.15 6.64 20.32
CA GLY A 203 6.17 7.50 20.94
C GLY A 203 7.32 7.82 19.98
N SER A 204 7.06 7.69 18.68
CA SER A 204 8.03 7.97 17.63
C SER A 204 7.97 9.43 17.23
N LYS A 205 9.15 10.01 16.95
CA LYS A 205 9.24 11.39 16.46
C LYS A 205 8.90 11.42 14.96
N LYS A 206 8.14 12.43 14.56
CA LYS A 206 7.66 12.68 13.20
C LYS A 206 8.82 12.69 12.20
N GLU A 207 8.93 11.65 11.38
CA GLU A 207 9.72 11.64 10.14
C GLU A 207 8.81 11.36 8.93
N ILE A 208 7.66 12.03 8.87
CA ILE A 208 6.63 11.81 7.82
C ILE A 208 7.21 11.94 6.40
N GLU A 209 8.15 12.87 6.19
CA GLU A 209 8.77 13.10 4.88
C GLU A 209 9.60 11.91 4.38
N ARG A 210 10.00 11.01 5.28
CA ARG A 210 10.78 9.81 4.93
C ARG A 210 9.93 8.57 4.71
N ASN A 211 8.64 8.58 5.09
CA ASN A 211 7.79 7.40 4.94
C ASN A 211 7.18 7.31 3.52
N TYR A 212 8.02 6.93 2.56
CA TYR A 212 7.62 6.76 1.15
C TYR A 212 6.52 5.71 0.95
N ARG A 213 6.33 4.79 1.92
CA ARG A 213 5.30 3.73 1.86
C ARG A 213 3.88 4.27 1.85
N ILE A 214 3.64 5.40 2.50
CA ILE A 214 2.33 6.07 2.57
C ILE A 214 2.23 7.29 1.64
N ARG A 215 3.22 7.50 0.77
CA ARG A 215 3.27 8.69 -0.09
C ARG A 215 2.24 8.62 -1.22
N SER A 216 1.99 7.45 -1.77
CA SER A 216 1.05 7.24 -2.86
C SER A 216 0.31 5.91 -2.72
N LEU A 217 -0.85 5.80 -3.36
CA LEU A 217 -1.67 4.60 -3.38
C LEU A 217 -0.90 3.37 -3.92
N PRO A 218 -0.14 3.46 -5.03
CA PRO A 218 0.65 2.31 -5.49
C PRO A 218 1.68 1.85 -4.44
N SER A 219 2.36 2.78 -3.75
CA SER A 219 3.29 2.44 -2.67
C SER A 219 2.58 1.76 -1.49
N MET A 220 1.40 2.25 -1.10
CA MET A 220 0.62 1.66 0.00
C MET A 220 0.16 0.25 -0.33
N LEU A 221 -0.43 0.06 -1.52
CA LEU A 221 -0.91 -1.25 -1.99
C LEU A 221 0.25 -2.23 -2.15
N ALA A 222 1.39 -1.79 -2.70
CA ALA A 222 2.59 -2.62 -2.81
C ALA A 222 3.09 -3.09 -1.46
N ASN A 223 3.17 -2.20 -0.48
CA ASN A 223 3.69 -2.55 0.84
C ASN A 223 2.73 -3.47 1.64
N ALA A 224 1.43 -3.45 1.35
CA ALA A 224 0.43 -4.32 1.97
C ALA A 224 0.29 -5.68 1.29
N TYR A 225 0.27 -5.73 -0.04
CA TYR A 225 0.00 -6.95 -0.82
C TYR A 225 1.24 -7.56 -1.48
N GLY A 226 2.32 -6.79 -1.60
CA GLY A 226 3.54 -7.18 -2.29
C GLY A 226 3.59 -6.73 -3.75
N PRO A 227 4.80 -6.71 -4.35
CA PRO A 227 5.06 -6.11 -5.66
C PRO A 227 4.31 -6.80 -6.81
N GLY A 228 4.08 -8.11 -6.71
CA GLY A 228 3.37 -8.87 -7.75
C GLY A 228 1.89 -8.56 -7.90
N TYR A 229 1.28 -7.83 -6.95
CA TYR A 229 -0.16 -7.55 -6.90
C TYR A 229 -0.49 -6.07 -7.07
N VAL A 230 0.51 -5.21 -7.25
CA VAL A 230 0.32 -3.75 -7.28
C VAL A 230 -0.65 -3.34 -8.36
N TRP A 231 -0.44 -3.81 -9.59
CA TRP A 231 -1.25 -3.42 -10.73
C TRP A 231 -2.70 -3.88 -10.63
N SER A 232 -2.90 -5.16 -10.32
CA SER A 232 -4.24 -5.73 -10.17
C SER A 232 -4.99 -5.07 -9.02
N THR A 233 -4.34 -4.86 -7.87
CA THR A 233 -4.99 -4.20 -6.72
C THR A 233 -5.28 -2.73 -7.00
N LEU A 234 -4.39 -2.03 -7.70
CA LEU A 234 -4.62 -0.64 -8.08
C LEU A 234 -5.84 -0.51 -9.00
N GLN A 235 -5.97 -1.41 -9.98
CA GLN A 235 -7.15 -1.52 -10.83
C GLN A 235 -8.41 -1.84 -10.01
N THR A 236 -8.38 -2.85 -9.13
CA THR A 236 -9.49 -3.21 -8.22
C THR A 236 -9.97 -1.99 -7.44
N VAL A 237 -9.04 -1.21 -6.87
CA VAL A 237 -9.37 -0.01 -6.08
C VAL A 237 -10.05 1.05 -6.94
N PHE A 238 -9.51 1.37 -8.12
CA PHE A 238 -10.11 2.35 -9.04
C PHE A 238 -11.48 1.91 -9.56
N HIS A 239 -11.70 0.61 -9.74
CA HIS A 239 -12.97 0.04 -10.21
C HIS A 239 -13.99 -0.20 -9.10
N ARG A 240 -13.75 0.32 -7.89
CA ARG A 240 -14.67 0.17 -6.73
C ARG A 240 -14.96 -1.30 -6.39
N GLN A 241 -13.93 -2.14 -6.44
CA GLN A 241 -14.02 -3.55 -6.09
C GLN A 241 -13.44 -3.80 -4.69
N PRO A 242 -13.97 -4.79 -3.95
CA PRO A 242 -13.48 -5.09 -2.61
C PRO A 242 -12.04 -5.62 -2.61
N ILE A 243 -11.27 -5.16 -1.62
CA ILE A 243 -9.91 -5.66 -1.32
C ILE A 243 -9.88 -6.37 0.05
N TYR A 244 -8.94 -7.28 0.27
CA TYR A 244 -8.91 -8.16 1.45
C TYR A 244 -7.76 -7.81 2.40
N ILE A 245 -8.07 -7.58 3.68
CA ILE A 245 -7.06 -7.15 4.67
C ILE A 245 -6.10 -8.26 5.15
N ASN A 246 -6.46 -9.54 5.00
CA ASN A 246 -5.69 -10.66 5.58
C ASN A 246 -4.21 -10.67 5.19
N ARG A 247 -3.90 -10.25 3.96
CA ARG A 247 -2.52 -10.20 3.48
C ARG A 247 -1.67 -9.12 4.16
N LEU A 248 -2.30 -8.03 4.59
CA LEU A 248 -1.64 -7.01 5.42
C LEU A 248 -1.17 -7.65 6.71
N TYR A 249 -2.06 -8.30 7.48
CA TYR A 249 -1.71 -8.96 8.74
C TYR A 249 -0.58 -9.98 8.56
N GLN A 250 -0.66 -10.83 7.53
CA GLN A 250 0.38 -11.81 7.24
C GLN A 250 1.74 -11.13 6.99
N SER A 251 1.78 -10.10 6.14
CA SER A 251 3.02 -9.39 5.82
C SER A 251 3.59 -8.64 7.03
N THR A 252 2.74 -8.00 7.82
CA THR A 252 3.10 -7.27 9.03
C THR A 252 3.65 -8.23 10.10
N ALA A 253 2.97 -9.33 10.38
CA ALA A 253 3.43 -10.32 11.37
C ALA A 253 4.80 -10.92 11.01
N ILE A 254 5.05 -11.21 9.73
CA ILE A 254 6.35 -11.71 9.25
C ILE A 254 7.46 -10.66 9.45
N LYS A 255 7.20 -9.41 9.06
CA LYS A 255 8.17 -8.31 9.21
C LYS A 255 8.46 -8.02 10.68
N LEU A 256 7.43 -7.98 11.53
CA LEU A 256 7.60 -7.76 12.97
C LEU A 256 8.42 -8.87 13.62
N ASN A 257 8.23 -10.12 13.21
CA ASN A 257 9.08 -11.23 13.67
C ASN A 257 10.54 -11.09 13.23
N GLU A 258 10.79 -10.70 11.98
CA GLU A 258 12.15 -10.45 11.48
C GLU A 258 12.83 -9.32 12.27
N LEU A 259 12.11 -8.21 12.47
CA LEU A 259 12.58 -7.03 13.18
C LEU A 259 12.82 -7.30 14.67
N ALA A 260 11.92 -8.04 15.31
CA ALA A 260 12.07 -8.46 16.71
C ALA A 260 13.32 -9.33 16.90
N ASN A 261 13.57 -10.28 16.00
CA ASN A 261 14.78 -11.11 16.01
C ASN A 261 16.07 -10.29 15.84
N LYS A 262 15.99 -9.14 15.17
CA LYS A 262 17.11 -8.20 14.96
C LYS A 262 17.19 -7.10 16.01
N GLU A 263 16.27 -7.07 16.97
CA GLU A 263 16.18 -6.05 18.01
C GLU A 263 15.98 -4.62 17.44
N ASP A 264 15.41 -4.52 16.23
CA ASP A 264 15.15 -3.24 15.56
C ASP A 264 13.80 -2.66 16.01
N HIS A 265 13.78 -2.11 17.21
CA HIS A 265 12.59 -1.51 17.83
C HIS A 265 11.92 -0.46 16.94
N TRP A 266 12.70 0.46 16.36
CA TRP A 266 12.15 1.54 15.52
C TRP A 266 11.62 1.01 14.19
N GLY A 267 12.27 0.00 13.61
CA GLY A 267 11.73 -0.70 12.46
C GLY A 267 10.37 -1.35 12.74
N MET A 268 10.16 -1.92 13.94
CA MET A 268 8.86 -2.47 14.35
C MET A 268 7.80 -1.38 14.48
N VAL A 269 8.15 -0.26 15.10
CA VAL A 269 7.26 0.90 15.23
C VAL A 269 6.87 1.44 13.86
N ASP A 270 7.83 1.61 12.96
CA ASP A 270 7.58 2.06 11.59
C ASP A 270 6.66 1.10 10.83
N GLU A 271 6.81 -0.21 11.03
CA GLU A 271 5.94 -1.23 10.43
C GLU A 271 4.51 -1.16 10.96
N LEU A 272 4.32 -0.95 12.27
CA LEU A 272 2.99 -0.77 12.85
C LEU A 272 2.34 0.54 12.41
N ILE A 273 3.09 1.64 12.31
CA ILE A 273 2.58 2.91 11.77
C ILE A 273 2.07 2.70 10.34
N PHE A 274 2.81 1.95 9.51
CA PHE A 274 2.34 1.59 8.17
C PHE A 274 1.07 0.72 8.23
N HIS A 275 1.03 -0.29 9.09
CA HIS A 275 -0.13 -1.17 9.29
C HIS A 275 -1.39 -0.35 9.59
N TYR A 276 -1.36 0.51 10.62
CA TYR A 276 -2.50 1.33 10.99
C TYR A 276 -2.87 2.38 9.94
N SER A 277 -1.88 2.91 9.21
CA SER A 277 -2.13 3.78 8.05
C SER A 277 -2.92 3.07 6.95
N PHE A 278 -2.61 1.79 6.71
CA PHE A 278 -3.34 1.00 5.74
C PHE A 278 -4.73 0.58 6.26
N VAL A 279 -4.86 0.22 7.54
CA VAL A 279 -6.15 -0.08 8.18
C VAL A 279 -7.10 1.12 8.06
N PHE A 280 -6.61 2.34 8.30
CA PHE A 280 -7.39 3.56 8.09
C PHE A 280 -7.84 3.69 6.63
N PHE A 281 -6.91 3.60 5.67
CA PHE A 281 -7.26 3.64 4.25
C PHE A 281 -8.31 2.58 3.88
N TYR A 282 -8.16 1.37 4.42
CA TYR A 282 -9.06 0.25 4.18
C TYR A 282 -10.48 0.55 4.68
N GLN A 283 -10.63 1.03 5.92
CA GLN A 283 -11.92 1.39 6.51
C GLN A 283 -12.60 2.49 5.69
N GLU A 284 -11.85 3.56 5.39
CA GLU A 284 -12.36 4.70 4.64
C GLU A 284 -12.71 4.35 3.19
N TYR A 285 -11.94 3.45 2.56
CA TYR A 285 -12.25 2.94 1.23
C TYR A 285 -13.60 2.20 1.23
N TYR A 286 -13.80 1.30 2.20
CA TYR A 286 -15.05 0.57 2.34
C TYR A 286 -16.22 1.52 2.63
N ARG A 287 -16.06 2.51 3.52
CA ARG A 287 -17.11 3.46 3.89
C ARG A 287 -17.44 4.45 2.78
N GLU A 288 -16.43 5.09 2.19
CA GLU A 288 -16.63 6.23 1.28
C GLU A 288 -16.82 5.83 -0.18
N VAL A 289 -16.11 4.78 -0.61
CA VAL A 289 -16.09 4.32 -2.00
C VAL A 289 -17.04 3.16 -2.22
N LEU A 290 -16.96 2.10 -1.39
CA LEU A 290 -17.83 0.92 -1.54
C LEU A 290 -19.20 1.07 -0.90
N LYS A 291 -19.35 2.02 0.05
CA LYS A 291 -20.56 2.21 0.87
C LYS A 291 -20.94 0.95 1.66
N ILE A 292 -19.93 0.26 2.19
CA ILE A 292 -20.06 -0.93 3.04
C ILE A 292 -19.44 -0.63 4.39
N GLU A 293 -20.17 -0.85 5.47
CA GLU A 293 -19.60 -0.81 6.81
C GLU A 293 -18.80 -2.10 7.07
N LYS A 294 -17.54 -1.94 7.51
CA LYS A 294 -16.69 -3.05 7.90
C LYS A 294 -16.20 -2.87 9.32
N GLY A 295 -16.39 -3.90 10.15
CA GLY A 295 -15.89 -3.96 11.52
C GLY A 295 -14.40 -4.32 11.58
N VAL A 296 -13.53 -3.44 11.09
CA VAL A 296 -12.09 -3.49 11.44
C VAL A 296 -11.89 -2.47 12.56
N LYS A 297 -11.06 -2.80 13.55
CA LYS A 297 -10.77 -1.87 14.66
C LYS A 297 -9.87 -0.72 14.21
N SER A 298 -10.27 0.49 14.59
CA SER A 298 -9.53 1.73 14.43
C SER A 298 -8.47 1.91 15.52
N MET A 299 -7.62 2.92 15.36
CA MET A 299 -6.66 3.32 16.41
C MET A 299 -7.35 3.75 17.71
N SER A 300 -8.53 4.37 17.61
CA SER A 300 -9.29 4.82 18.79
C SER A 300 -9.76 3.66 19.67
N ASP A 301 -10.13 2.53 19.04
CA ASP A 301 -10.51 1.31 19.76
C ASP A 301 -9.35 0.75 20.59
N TRP A 302 -8.12 0.85 20.07
CA TRP A 302 -6.91 0.42 20.75
C TRP A 302 -6.53 1.34 21.92
N PHE A 303 -6.74 2.65 21.78
CA PHE A 303 -6.55 3.60 22.88
C PHE A 303 -7.54 3.35 24.03
N GLN A 304 -8.82 3.14 23.72
CA GLN A 304 -9.82 2.79 24.74
C GLN A 304 -9.45 1.51 25.49
N LEU A 305 -8.95 0.49 24.77
CA LEU A 305 -8.51 -0.76 25.37
C LEU A 305 -7.24 -0.60 26.23
N LEU A 306 -6.31 0.26 25.80
CA LEU A 306 -5.12 0.63 26.58
C LEU A 306 -5.52 1.35 27.89
N ASP A 307 -6.46 2.29 27.82
CA ASP A 307 -6.93 3.03 29.01
C ASP A 307 -7.60 2.09 30.01
N LYS A 308 -8.50 1.20 29.53
CA LYS A 308 -9.10 0.14 30.38
C LYS A 308 -8.05 -0.74 31.04
N TYR A 309 -7.01 -1.13 30.30
CA TYR A 309 -5.91 -1.92 30.84
C TYR A 309 -5.12 -1.19 31.93
N GLN A 310 -4.85 0.10 31.74
CA GLN A 310 -4.15 0.92 32.72
C GLN A 310 -4.97 1.14 33.99
N MET A 311 -6.30 1.27 33.87
CA MET A 311 -7.23 1.38 35.01
C MET A 311 -7.52 0.04 35.68
N GLY A 312 -7.13 -1.10 35.08
CA GLY A 312 -7.43 -2.43 35.61
C GLY A 312 -8.90 -2.85 35.41
N GLU A 313 -9.59 -2.25 34.45
CA GLU A 313 -11.02 -2.45 34.16
C GLU A 313 -11.28 -3.43 33.01
N ILE A 314 -10.25 -4.15 32.55
CA ILE A 314 -10.40 -5.16 31.51
C ILE A 314 -11.31 -6.27 32.02
N THR A 315 -12.31 -6.61 31.21
CA THR A 315 -13.22 -7.73 31.45
C THR A 315 -13.00 -8.83 30.42
N ILE A 316 -13.59 -10.01 30.64
CA ILE A 316 -13.55 -11.09 29.64
C ILE A 316 -14.19 -10.66 28.30
N ASN A 317 -15.13 -9.71 28.33
CA ASN A 317 -15.76 -9.21 27.12
C ASN A 317 -14.81 -8.35 26.26
N ASP A 318 -13.77 -7.79 26.86
CA ASP A 318 -12.74 -7.04 26.15
C ASP A 318 -11.67 -7.96 25.52
N LEU A 319 -11.86 -9.29 25.58
CA LEU A 319 -10.94 -10.32 25.08
C LEU A 319 -11.59 -11.30 24.09
N HIS A 320 -12.77 -10.95 23.54
CA HIS A 320 -13.53 -11.85 22.65
C HIS A 320 -12.89 -12.04 21.28
N THR A 321 -12.28 -10.99 20.73
CA THR A 321 -11.61 -11.07 19.42
C THR A 321 -10.13 -11.43 19.58
N VAL A 322 -9.58 -12.10 18.57
CA VAL A 322 -8.16 -12.49 18.53
C VAL A 322 -7.23 -11.28 18.61
N GLU A 323 -7.63 -10.17 17.98
CA GLU A 323 -6.85 -8.93 18.01
C GLU A 323 -6.87 -8.29 19.40
N GLU A 324 -8.03 -8.23 20.07
CA GLU A 324 -8.12 -7.75 21.46
C GLU A 324 -7.27 -8.60 22.40
N LEU A 325 -7.42 -9.93 22.32
CA LEU A 325 -6.66 -10.86 23.12
C LEU A 325 -5.16 -10.70 22.90
N GLY A 326 -4.73 -10.62 21.64
CA GLY A 326 -3.33 -10.36 21.27
C GLY A 326 -2.84 -9.04 21.88
N PHE A 327 -3.58 -7.95 21.67
CA PHE A 327 -3.23 -6.62 22.16
C PHE A 327 -3.05 -6.57 23.69
N VAL A 328 -4.05 -7.04 24.44
CA VAL A 328 -3.99 -7.06 25.91
C VAL A 328 -2.87 -7.97 26.41
N THR A 329 -2.64 -9.11 25.74
CA THR A 329 -1.50 -9.98 26.04
C THR A 329 -0.16 -9.25 25.85
N GLY A 330 -0.06 -8.42 24.80
CA GLY A 330 1.10 -7.56 24.55
C GLY A 330 1.34 -6.55 25.66
N LEU A 331 0.30 -5.85 26.11
CA LEU A 331 0.36 -4.90 27.23
C LEU A 331 0.84 -5.60 28.51
N LEU A 332 0.22 -6.74 28.83
CA LEU A 332 0.53 -7.56 30.00
C LEU A 332 1.99 -7.99 30.02
N LEU A 333 2.48 -8.55 28.90
CA LEU A 333 3.86 -9.01 28.80
C LEU A 333 4.86 -7.86 28.78
N LYS A 334 4.53 -6.70 28.22
CA LYS A 334 5.44 -5.54 28.29
C LYS A 334 5.57 -5.02 29.71
N GLN A 335 4.45 -4.94 30.44
CA GLN A 335 4.45 -4.54 31.85
C GLN A 335 5.33 -5.48 32.68
N PHE A 336 5.14 -6.79 32.51
CA PHE A 336 5.98 -7.80 33.15
C PHE A 336 7.45 -7.68 32.75
N SER A 337 7.73 -7.56 31.45
CA SER A 337 9.09 -7.43 30.90
C SER A 337 9.83 -6.23 31.49
N ASN A 338 9.16 -5.10 31.68
CA ASN A 338 9.76 -3.91 32.30
C ASN A 338 10.19 -4.17 33.75
N SER A 339 9.38 -4.88 34.55
CA SER A 339 9.76 -5.28 35.91
C SER A 339 10.85 -6.35 35.93
N TYR A 340 10.75 -7.34 35.05
CA TYR A 340 11.75 -8.40 34.87
C TYR A 340 13.13 -7.82 34.50
N TYR A 341 13.18 -6.84 33.59
CA TYR A 341 14.41 -6.15 33.20
C TYR A 341 15.04 -5.40 34.38
N ARG A 342 14.26 -4.72 35.21
CA ARG A 342 14.78 -4.02 36.41
C ARG A 342 15.47 -4.96 37.41
N LYS A 343 15.08 -6.23 37.43
CA LYS A 343 15.63 -7.24 38.35
C LYS A 343 16.76 -8.07 37.76
N THR A 344 16.76 -8.28 36.44
CA THR A 344 17.67 -9.22 35.78
C THR A 344 18.54 -8.62 34.68
N GLU A 345 18.31 -7.35 34.33
CA GLU A 345 18.95 -6.64 33.21
C GLU A 345 18.77 -7.32 31.84
N LYS A 346 17.80 -8.24 31.73
CA LYS A 346 17.48 -8.98 30.51
C LYS A 346 16.04 -8.70 30.09
N GLU A 347 15.80 -8.54 28.79
CA GLU A 347 14.44 -8.39 28.26
C GLU A 347 13.71 -9.73 28.28
N PHE A 348 12.51 -9.79 28.86
CA PHE A 348 11.83 -11.05 29.16
C PHE A 348 11.45 -11.84 27.91
N VAL A 349 10.85 -11.18 26.92
CA VAL A 349 10.37 -11.83 25.69
C VAL A 349 11.55 -12.48 24.97
N LYS A 350 12.67 -11.78 24.84
CA LYS A 350 13.91 -12.29 24.23
C LYS A 350 14.55 -13.39 25.06
N HIS A 351 14.60 -13.24 26.38
CA HIS A 351 15.35 -14.16 27.23
C HIS A 351 14.62 -15.47 27.50
N ARG A 352 13.28 -15.45 27.56
CA ARG A 352 12.48 -16.60 28.01
C ARG A 352 11.45 -17.07 26.99
N VAL A 353 10.93 -16.20 26.14
CA VAL A 353 9.83 -16.53 25.22
C VAL A 353 10.36 -16.88 23.84
N MET A 354 11.28 -16.08 23.31
CA MET A 354 11.91 -16.31 22.01
C MET A 354 13.08 -17.29 22.15
N LYS A 355 13.04 -18.38 21.39
CA LYS A 355 14.20 -19.29 21.24
C LYS A 355 15.05 -18.76 20.09
N PHE A 356 16.37 -18.83 20.21
CA PHE A 356 17.29 -18.32 19.18
C PHE A 356 16.95 -18.88 17.79
N GLY A 357 16.71 -17.99 16.81
CA GLY A 357 16.37 -18.36 15.43
C GLY A 357 14.93 -18.86 15.20
N SER A 358 14.08 -18.90 16.24
CA SER A 358 12.67 -19.30 16.09
C SER A 358 11.77 -18.11 15.73
N LYS A 359 10.66 -18.39 15.02
CA LYS A 359 9.61 -17.40 14.78
C LYS A 359 8.72 -17.36 16.02
N LEU A 360 8.49 -16.18 16.60
CA LEU A 360 7.57 -16.04 17.73
C LEU A 360 6.15 -16.39 17.26
N THR A 361 5.51 -17.31 17.96
CA THR A 361 4.14 -17.77 17.69
C THR A 361 3.20 -17.44 18.86
N PRO A 362 1.87 -17.42 18.62
CA PRO A 362 0.90 -17.26 19.71
C PRO A 362 1.09 -18.27 20.84
N GLU A 363 1.41 -19.53 20.49
CA GLU A 363 1.67 -20.59 21.47
C GLU A 363 2.88 -20.29 22.36
N MET A 364 3.97 -19.78 21.79
CA MET A 364 5.15 -19.37 22.57
C MET A 364 4.82 -18.20 23.49
N VAL A 365 4.11 -17.19 22.98
CA VAL A 365 3.65 -16.04 23.77
C VAL A 365 2.84 -16.52 24.98
N TRP A 366 1.96 -17.49 24.80
CA TRP A 366 1.13 -18.04 25.86
C TRP A 366 1.92 -18.94 26.83
N LYS A 367 2.49 -20.03 26.34
CA LYS A 367 3.07 -21.11 27.17
C LYS A 367 4.43 -20.75 27.76
N ASP A 368 5.29 -20.12 26.94
CA ASP A 368 6.64 -19.72 27.37
C ASP A 368 6.65 -18.31 27.98
N GLY A 369 5.65 -17.47 27.65
CA GLY A 369 5.48 -16.12 28.18
C GLY A 369 4.49 -16.02 29.34
N VAL A 370 3.20 -15.86 29.02
CA VAL A 370 2.14 -15.51 29.99
C VAL A 370 2.06 -16.52 31.14
N MET A 371 2.10 -17.82 30.86
CA MET A 371 2.03 -18.86 31.90
C MET A 371 3.20 -18.83 32.88
N ARG A 372 4.36 -18.30 32.47
CA ARG A 372 5.57 -18.23 33.32
C ARG A 372 5.57 -17.01 34.23
N CYS A 373 4.70 -16.02 33.98
CA CYS A 373 4.71 -14.77 34.73
C CYS A 373 4.41 -14.97 36.22
N GLU A 374 3.41 -15.80 36.57
CA GLU A 374 3.03 -16.03 37.97
C GLU A 374 4.16 -16.70 38.76
N GLU A 375 4.73 -17.78 38.22
CA GLU A 375 5.85 -18.48 38.85
C GLU A 375 7.05 -17.57 39.07
N LEU A 376 7.43 -16.78 38.06
CA LEU A 376 8.57 -15.87 38.13
C LEU A 376 8.31 -14.67 39.05
N ALA A 377 7.09 -14.14 39.08
CA ALA A 377 6.69 -13.08 40.01
C ALA A 377 6.67 -13.56 41.47
N ALA A 378 6.38 -14.85 41.71
CA ALA A 378 6.49 -15.44 43.05
C ALA A 378 7.97 -15.68 43.46
N GLN A 379 8.83 -16.05 42.50
CA GLN A 379 10.25 -16.27 42.75
C GLN A 379 11.02 -14.97 43.01
N TRP A 380 10.68 -13.89 42.30
CA TRP A 380 11.34 -12.61 42.43
C TRP A 380 10.31 -11.54 42.78
N ASP A 381 10.53 -10.78 43.85
CA ASP A 381 9.64 -9.68 44.22
C ASP A 381 9.64 -8.57 43.15
N MET A 382 8.74 -8.70 42.16
CA MET A 382 8.75 -7.92 40.91
C MET A 382 8.05 -6.57 41.01
N ASN A 383 7.41 -6.23 42.15
CA ASN A 383 6.66 -4.98 42.34
C ASN A 383 5.73 -4.64 41.15
N LEU A 384 4.95 -5.62 40.69
CA LEU A 384 3.97 -5.44 39.62
C LEU A 384 2.76 -4.66 40.16
N SER A 385 2.23 -3.73 39.38
CA SER A 385 1.04 -2.97 39.77
C SER A 385 -0.23 -3.84 39.76
N GLY A 386 -1.23 -3.44 40.55
CA GLY A 386 -2.45 -4.23 40.78
C GLY A 386 -3.22 -4.62 39.52
N ASN A 387 -3.22 -3.77 38.50
CA ASN A 387 -3.83 -4.07 37.20
C ASN A 387 -3.25 -5.34 36.55
N PHE A 388 -1.98 -5.67 36.76
CA PHE A 388 -1.37 -6.90 36.25
C PHE A 388 -2.08 -8.15 36.79
N TYR A 389 -2.27 -8.21 38.11
CA TYR A 389 -2.84 -9.37 38.78
C TYR A 389 -4.33 -9.53 38.49
N CYS A 390 -5.05 -8.43 38.23
CA CYS A 390 -6.44 -8.49 37.79
C CYS A 390 -6.58 -9.06 36.37
N VAL A 391 -5.67 -8.68 35.46
CA VAL A 391 -5.80 -9.00 34.02
C VAL A 391 -5.19 -10.37 33.68
N LEU A 392 -4.13 -10.80 34.36
CA LEU A 392 -3.46 -12.09 34.12
C LEU A 392 -4.44 -13.30 34.05
N PRO A 393 -5.32 -13.54 35.03
CA PRO A 393 -6.22 -14.70 34.99
C PRO A 393 -7.22 -14.62 33.82
N LEU A 394 -7.68 -13.41 33.46
CA LEU A 394 -8.59 -13.21 32.33
C LEU A 394 -7.93 -13.56 31.01
N VAL A 395 -6.68 -13.11 30.81
CA VAL A 395 -5.89 -13.42 29.61
C VAL A 395 -5.59 -14.92 29.52
N LEU A 396 -5.23 -15.57 30.63
CA LEU A 396 -4.98 -17.01 30.65
C LEU A 396 -6.22 -17.83 30.26
N LEU A 397 -7.40 -17.46 30.79
CA LEU A 397 -8.66 -18.10 30.43
C LEU A 397 -9.02 -17.88 28.96
N ALA A 398 -8.89 -16.65 28.46
CA ALA A 398 -9.19 -16.33 27.06
C ALA A 398 -8.24 -17.03 26.08
N LEU A 399 -6.94 -17.14 26.41
CA LEU A 399 -5.97 -17.91 25.61
C LEU A 399 -6.31 -19.40 25.57
N LEU A 400 -6.71 -19.98 26.71
CA LEU A 400 -7.14 -21.38 26.78
C LEU A 400 -8.37 -21.64 25.91
N ASP A 401 -9.37 -20.75 25.95
CA ASP A 401 -10.57 -20.88 25.13
C ASP A 401 -10.30 -20.67 23.64
N ALA A 402 -9.42 -19.73 23.29
CA ALA A 402 -9.01 -19.48 21.91
C ALA A 402 -8.20 -20.66 21.32
N ASP A 403 -7.38 -21.33 22.14
CA ASP A 403 -6.64 -22.54 21.76
C ASP A 403 -7.57 -23.73 21.52
N LYS A 404 -8.52 -23.99 22.44
CA LYS A 404 -9.55 -25.04 22.29
C LYS A 404 -10.36 -24.90 21.01
N GLN A 405 -10.64 -23.65 20.60
CA GLN A 405 -11.37 -23.35 19.37
C GLN A 405 -10.47 -23.34 18.11
N ASN A 406 -9.16 -23.57 18.30
CA ASN A 406 -8.13 -23.50 17.25
C ASN A 406 -8.12 -22.15 16.51
N ILE A 407 -8.47 -21.07 17.21
CA ILE A 407 -8.54 -19.72 16.62
C ILE A 407 -7.14 -19.10 16.61
N LEU A 408 -6.32 -19.37 17.63
CA LEU A 408 -4.94 -18.86 17.70
C LEU A 408 -4.09 -19.28 16.50
N GLU A 409 -4.26 -20.51 15.98
CA GLU A 409 -3.54 -20.94 14.77
C GLU A 409 -4.15 -20.37 13.49
N LYS A 410 -5.50 -20.34 13.39
CA LYS A 410 -6.20 -19.81 12.20
C LYS A 410 -5.96 -18.32 11.99
N GLU A 411 -5.90 -17.54 13.06
CA GLU A 411 -5.76 -16.09 13.02
C GLU A 411 -4.44 -15.61 13.63
N LYS A 412 -3.40 -16.45 13.60
CA LYS A 412 -2.09 -16.17 14.20
C LYS A 412 -1.48 -14.84 13.79
N ASP A 413 -1.64 -14.45 12.53
CA ASP A 413 -1.04 -13.20 12.03
C ASP A 413 -1.73 -11.96 12.61
N LYS A 414 -3.06 -12.03 12.84
CA LYS A 414 -3.81 -10.98 13.53
C LYS A 414 -3.40 -10.90 14.99
N PHE A 415 -3.35 -12.05 15.67
CA PHE A 415 -2.89 -12.15 17.06
C PHE A 415 -1.51 -11.53 17.22
N MET A 416 -0.54 -11.96 16.40
CA MET A 416 0.85 -11.52 16.51
C MET A 416 1.03 -10.04 16.17
N THR A 417 0.28 -9.52 15.20
CA THR A 417 0.30 -8.09 14.89
C THR A 417 -0.23 -7.29 16.08
N ALA A 418 -1.39 -7.66 16.62
CA ALA A 418 -1.99 -6.97 17.75
C ALA A 418 -1.15 -7.10 19.03
N PHE A 419 -0.55 -8.26 19.27
CA PHE A 419 0.41 -8.50 20.35
C PHE A 419 1.56 -7.50 20.32
N TRP A 420 2.21 -7.33 19.17
CA TRP A 420 3.30 -6.37 19.04
C TRP A 420 2.81 -4.93 19.17
N SER A 421 1.60 -4.61 18.69
CA SER A 421 1.00 -3.30 18.91
C SER A 421 0.83 -2.99 20.39
N GLY A 422 0.23 -3.89 21.18
CA GLY A 422 0.08 -3.72 22.62
C GLY A 422 1.45 -3.62 23.30
N HIS A 423 2.36 -4.54 22.97
CA HIS A 423 3.70 -4.59 23.57
C HIS A 423 4.51 -3.31 23.34
N LEU A 424 4.35 -2.66 22.19
CA LEU A 424 5.06 -1.42 21.86
C LEU A 424 4.30 -0.15 22.30
N MET A 425 2.97 -0.21 22.45
CA MET A 425 2.16 0.91 22.94
C MET A 425 2.19 1.07 24.46
N TYR A 426 2.47 0.00 25.21
CA TYR A 426 2.46 0.08 26.67
C TYR A 426 3.45 1.12 27.18
N ARG A 427 2.92 2.09 27.94
CA ARG A 427 3.70 3.07 28.71
C ARG A 427 3.35 2.94 30.17
N LYS A 428 4.37 2.91 31.03
CA LYS A 428 4.15 3.06 32.47
C LYS A 428 3.57 4.46 32.70
N LEU A 429 2.42 4.54 33.38
CA LEU A 429 1.92 5.82 33.89
C LEU A 429 3.02 6.45 34.74
N LYS A 430 3.32 7.73 34.51
CA LYS A 430 4.16 8.48 35.44
C LYS A 430 3.35 8.58 36.73
N GLU A 431 3.93 8.08 37.82
CA GLU A 431 3.43 8.40 39.16
C GLU A 431 3.69 9.90 39.35
N ASP A 432 2.62 10.68 39.52
CA ASP A 432 2.69 12.09 39.93
C ASP A 432 3.14 12.21 41.40
#